data_AF-A0A9D8G7L0-F1
#
_entry.id   AF-A0A9D8G7L0-F1
#
_cell.length_a   1.000
_cell.length_b   1.000
_cell.length_c   1.000
_cell.angle_alpha   90.00
_cell.angle_beta   90.00
_cell.angle_gamma   90.00
#
_symmetry.space_group_name_H-M   'P 1'
#
loop_
_entity.id
_entity.type
_entity.pdbx_description
1 polymer ?
#
loop_
_entity_poly.entity_id
_entity_poly.type
_entity_poly.pdbx_seq_one_letter_code
_entity_poly.pdbx_strand_id
1 'polypeptide(L)'
;MTLLSSSTCGRSEIGFSLIEVLLGIVIIVFALYGVLDLIANNQNLSLRAQQRTVAIELAAAKTAEIRAAGFDAVEQLRAKSGSASKTFVYPPEPAKFAPPYDAKQFRWQAHFDPLTTQPAVIHATVIVSWTQPGKRDTSDSVAIASLLAKR
;
A
#
# COMPACT_ATOMS: atom_id res chain seq x y z
N MET A 1 49.60 -68.84 25.72
CA MET A 1 50.43 -67.78 25.10
C MET A 1 49.45 -66.75 24.56
N THR A 2 49.20 -65.70 25.34
CA THR A 2 48.03 -64.81 25.17
C THR A 2 48.58 -63.42 24.92
N LEU A 3 48.43 -62.91 23.69
CA LEU A 3 48.87 -61.57 23.32
C LEU A 3 47.70 -60.60 23.49
N LEU A 4 47.76 -59.77 24.52
CA LEU A 4 46.86 -58.65 24.73
C LEU A 4 47.29 -57.51 23.79
N SER A 5 46.54 -57.34 22.71
CA SER A 5 46.68 -56.22 21.79
C SER A 5 46.01 -54.99 22.40
N SER A 6 46.82 -54.07 22.94
CA SER A 6 46.37 -52.77 23.44
C SER A 6 46.09 -51.82 22.26
N SER A 7 44.81 -51.64 21.91
CA SER A 7 44.36 -50.59 21.00
C SER A 7 44.39 -49.25 21.72
N THR A 8 45.46 -48.47 21.53
CA THR A 8 45.47 -47.06 21.90
C THR A 8 44.48 -46.31 21.01
N CYS A 9 43.32 -45.99 21.58
CA CYS A 9 42.33 -45.11 20.98
C CYS A 9 42.93 -43.70 20.90
N GLY A 10 43.56 -43.38 19.76
CA GLY A 10 44.07 -42.04 19.47
C GLY A 10 42.91 -41.05 19.43
N ARG A 11 42.71 -40.31 20.52
CA ARG A 11 41.77 -39.20 20.60
C ARG A 11 42.38 -38.07 19.78
N SER A 12 41.95 -37.94 18.52
CA SER A 12 42.33 -36.79 17.68
C SER A 12 41.85 -35.52 18.38
N GLU A 13 42.78 -34.69 18.86
CA GLU A 13 42.46 -33.36 19.35
C GLU A 13 42.06 -32.52 18.14
N ILE A 14 40.74 -32.37 17.94
CA ILE A 14 40.16 -31.54 16.89
C ILE A 14 40.35 -30.08 17.32
N GLY A 15 41.54 -29.53 17.03
CA GLY A 15 41.79 -28.10 17.14
C GLY A 15 41.14 -27.38 15.96
N PHE A 16 40.28 -26.41 16.23
CA PHE A 16 39.76 -25.52 15.19
C PHE A 16 40.89 -24.67 14.63
N SER A 17 41.06 -24.72 13.31
CA SER A 17 42.06 -23.88 12.65
C SER A 17 41.60 -22.42 12.66
N LEU A 18 42.50 -21.47 12.90
CA LEU A 18 42.20 -20.02 12.90
C LEU A 18 41.50 -19.60 11.58
N ILE A 19 41.89 -20.21 10.46
CA ILE A 19 41.29 -19.93 9.15
C ILE A 19 39.81 -20.35 9.08
N GLU A 20 39.44 -21.44 9.75
CA GLU A 20 38.07 -21.94 9.79
C GLU A 20 37.16 -21.00 10.58
N VAL A 21 37.67 -20.48 11.71
CA VAL A 21 36.97 -19.48 12.51
C VAL A 21 36.77 -18.19 11.71
N LEU A 22 37.80 -17.72 11.01
CA LEU A 22 37.69 -16.53 10.15
C LEU A 22 36.67 -16.73 9.02
N LEU A 23 36.67 -17.90 8.37
CA LEU A 23 35.68 -18.23 7.34
C LEU A 23 34.26 -18.25 7.91
N GLY A 24 34.08 -18.86 9.09
CA GLY A 24 32.80 -18.88 9.80
C GLY A 24 32.27 -17.47 10.09
N ILE A 25 33.13 -16.57 10.57
CA ILE A 25 32.77 -15.16 10.82
C ILE A 25 32.32 -14.48 9.52
N VAL A 26 33.06 -14.67 8.41
CA VAL A 26 32.69 -14.07 7.11
C VAL A 26 31.31 -14.57 6.65
N ILE A 27 31.05 -15.87 6.76
CA ILE A 27 29.74 -16.45 6.41
C ILE A 27 28.63 -15.84 7.26
N ILE A 28 28.85 -15.72 8.58
CA ILE A 28 27.88 -15.11 9.50
C ILE A 28 27.59 -13.65 9.12
N VAL A 29 28.61 -12.87 8.75
CA VAL A 29 28.43 -11.47 8.34
C VAL A 29 27.54 -11.36 7.09
N PHE A 30 27.79 -12.18 6.07
CA PHE A 30 26.95 -12.18 4.86
C PHE A 30 25.52 -12.65 5.15
N ALA A 31 25.36 -13.69 5.97
CA ALA A 31 24.05 -14.16 6.39
C ALA A 31 23.27 -13.08 7.15
N LEU A 32 23.93 -12.39 8.08
CA LEU A 32 23.31 -11.32 8.86
C LEU A 32 22.93 -10.13 7.98
N TYR A 33 23.79 -9.74 7.04
CA TYR A 33 23.48 -8.70 6.07
C TYR A 33 22.22 -9.04 5.26
N GLY A 34 22.14 -10.27 4.72
CA GLY A 34 20.98 -10.73 3.97
C GLY A 34 19.69 -10.71 4.80
N VAL A 35 19.74 -11.09 6.08
CA VAL A 35 18.59 -11.03 6.98
C VAL A 35 18.14 -9.60 7.25
N LEU A 36 19.09 -8.67 7.48
CA LEU A 36 18.77 -7.27 7.72
C LEU A 36 18.12 -6.62 6.49
N ASP A 37 18.62 -6.90 5.29
CA ASP A 37 18.04 -6.40 4.05
C ASP A 37 16.61 -6.95 3.83
N LEU A 38 16.40 -8.24 4.11
CA LEU A 38 15.08 -8.86 4.04
C LEU A 38 14.09 -8.21 5.01
N ILE A 39 14.49 -7.94 6.25
CA ILE A 39 13.65 -7.28 7.27
C ILE A 39 13.29 -5.87 6.81
N ALA A 40 14.27 -5.10 6.33
CA ALA A 40 14.04 -3.74 5.85
C ALA A 40 13.06 -3.70 4.66
N ASN A 41 13.21 -4.64 3.72
CA ASN A 41 12.31 -4.73 2.58
C ASN A 41 10.89 -5.16 2.99
N ASN A 42 10.77 -6.12 3.92
CA ASN A 42 9.48 -6.57 4.44
C ASN A 42 8.72 -5.43 5.14
N GLN A 43 9.41 -4.63 5.97
CA GLN A 43 8.81 -3.47 6.63
C GLN A 43 8.29 -2.45 5.62
N ASN A 44 9.06 -2.16 4.57
CA ASN A 44 8.62 -1.25 3.50
C ASN A 44 7.39 -1.77 2.75
N LEU A 45 7.34 -3.08 2.46
CA LEU A 45 6.18 -3.71 1.83
C LEU A 45 4.95 -3.68 2.75
N SER A 46 5.13 -3.96 4.04
CA SER A 46 4.07 -3.92 5.05
C SER A 46 3.47 -2.51 5.17
N LEU A 47 4.32 -1.47 5.22
CA LEU A 47 3.86 -0.07 5.26
C LEU A 47 3.05 0.30 4.01
N ARG A 48 3.51 -0.10 2.82
CA ARG A 48 2.77 0.13 1.57
C ARG A 48 1.42 -0.59 1.56
N ALA A 49 1.39 -1.84 2.01
CA ALA A 49 0.15 -2.61 2.12
C ALA A 49 -0.84 -1.94 3.08
N GLN A 50 -0.38 -1.51 4.26
CA GLN A 50 -1.20 -0.81 5.24
C GLN A 50 -1.76 0.50 4.69
N GLN A 51 -0.93 1.33 4.05
CA GLN A 51 -1.38 2.59 3.43
C GLN A 51 -2.45 2.35 2.36
N ARG A 52 -2.25 1.31 1.54
CA ARG A 52 -3.21 0.93 0.50
C ARG A 52 -4.54 0.44 1.08
N THR A 53 -4.51 -0.36 2.15
CA THR A 53 -5.72 -0.79 2.86
C THR A 53 -6.50 0.40 3.39
N VAL A 54 -5.83 1.35 4.06
CA VAL A 54 -6.46 2.59 4.54
C VAL A 54 -7.04 3.40 3.38
N ALA A 55 -6.32 3.55 2.26
CA ALA A 55 -6.83 4.23 1.08
C ALA A 55 -8.08 3.58 0.50
N ILE A 56 -8.15 2.24 0.47
CA ILE A 56 -9.32 1.48 0.02
C ILE A 56 -10.51 1.73 0.95
N GLU A 57 -10.31 1.66 2.27
CA GLU A 57 -11.37 1.92 3.25
C GLU A 57 -11.91 3.34 3.14
N LEU A 58 -11.02 4.33 3.00
CA LEU A 58 -11.38 5.73 2.82
C LEU A 58 -12.12 5.97 1.48
N ALA A 59 -11.67 5.35 0.40
CA ALA A 59 -12.33 5.42 -0.89
C ALA A 59 -13.74 4.81 -0.80
N ALA A 60 -13.87 3.64 -0.16
CA ALA A 60 -15.16 2.95 0.00
C ALA A 60 -16.14 3.78 0.84
N ALA A 61 -15.66 4.38 1.94
CA ALA A 61 -16.45 5.28 2.76
C ALA A 61 -16.95 6.49 1.96
N LYS A 62 -16.09 7.14 1.17
CA LYS A 62 -16.48 8.27 0.31
C LYS A 62 -17.44 7.87 -0.81
N THR A 63 -17.24 6.72 -1.41
CA THR A 63 -18.19 6.18 -2.39
C THR A 63 -19.56 5.93 -1.74
N ALA A 64 -19.60 5.44 -0.50
CA ALA A 64 -20.85 5.26 0.24
C ALA A 64 -21.52 6.60 0.58
N GLU A 65 -20.76 7.62 0.98
CA GLU A 65 -21.27 8.98 1.20
C GLU A 65 -21.91 9.56 -0.08
N ILE A 66 -21.21 9.47 -1.21
CA ILE A 66 -21.71 9.94 -2.51
C ILE A 66 -22.98 9.16 -2.92
N ARG A 67 -23.00 7.85 -2.70
CA ARG A 67 -24.18 7.01 -2.96
C ARG A 67 -25.36 7.39 -2.08
N ALA A 68 -25.11 7.68 -0.80
CA ALA A 68 -26.13 8.11 0.15
C ALA A 68 -26.68 9.49 -0.18
N ALA A 69 -25.85 10.41 -0.67
CA ALA A 69 -26.28 11.72 -1.14
C ALA A 69 -27.21 11.62 -2.37
N GLY A 70 -27.04 10.57 -3.18
CA GLY A 70 -27.92 10.26 -4.30
C GLY A 70 -27.65 11.07 -5.57
N PHE A 71 -28.46 10.81 -6.60
CA PHE A 71 -28.28 11.41 -7.92
C PHE A 71 -28.49 12.92 -7.91
N ASP A 72 -29.56 13.41 -7.27
CA ASP A 72 -29.94 14.83 -7.32
C ASP A 72 -28.89 15.74 -6.68
N ALA A 73 -28.25 15.29 -5.61
CA ALA A 73 -27.16 16.05 -4.97
C ALA A 73 -25.94 16.18 -5.91
N VAL A 74 -25.60 15.12 -6.63
CA VAL A 74 -24.49 15.10 -7.59
C VAL A 74 -24.82 15.99 -8.81
N GLU A 75 -26.07 15.99 -9.27
CA GLU A 75 -26.51 16.88 -10.35
C GLU A 75 -26.45 18.36 -9.96
N GLN A 76 -26.81 18.70 -8.71
CA GLN A 76 -26.64 20.06 -8.19
C GLN A 76 -25.16 20.47 -8.12
N LEU A 77 -24.27 19.56 -7.74
CA LEU A 77 -22.82 19.82 -7.77
C LEU A 77 -22.32 20.06 -9.19
N ARG A 78 -22.81 19.29 -10.17
CA ARG A 78 -22.51 19.48 -11.59
C ARG A 78 -22.94 20.87 -12.06
N ALA A 79 -24.16 21.29 -11.73
CA ALA A 79 -24.68 22.60 -12.09
C ALA A 79 -23.83 23.74 -11.49
N LYS A 80 -23.35 23.57 -10.24
CA LYS A 80 -22.48 24.54 -9.55
C LYS A 80 -21.05 24.57 -10.10
N SER A 81 -20.56 23.45 -10.64
CA SER A 81 -19.20 23.37 -11.17
C SER A 81 -18.98 24.25 -12.40
N GLY A 82 -20.04 24.70 -13.09
CA GLY A 82 -19.93 25.51 -14.31
C GLY A 82 -19.19 24.82 -15.47
N SER A 83 -18.87 23.54 -15.34
CA SER A 83 -18.11 22.79 -16.33
C SER A 83 -19.02 22.46 -17.51
N ALA A 84 -18.66 22.95 -18.70
CA ALA A 84 -19.30 22.55 -19.95
C ALA A 84 -18.97 21.10 -20.36
N SER A 85 -17.98 20.48 -19.70
CA SER A 85 -17.61 19.10 -19.95
C SER A 85 -18.68 18.14 -19.42
N LYS A 86 -18.86 17.03 -20.11
CA LYS A 86 -19.73 15.93 -19.64
C LYS A 86 -19.18 15.35 -18.34
N THR A 87 -17.86 15.23 -18.25
CA THR A 87 -17.17 14.80 -17.04
C THR A 87 -16.89 15.99 -16.13
N PHE A 88 -17.16 15.86 -14.85
CA PHE A 88 -16.77 16.85 -13.85
C PHE A 88 -16.07 16.21 -12.66
N VAL A 89 -15.22 17.01 -12.01
CA VAL A 89 -14.41 16.59 -10.87
C VAL A 89 -14.85 17.39 -9.65
N TYR A 90 -15.07 16.68 -8.54
CA TYR A 90 -15.41 17.30 -7.27
C TYR A 90 -14.67 16.61 -6.12
N PRO A 91 -14.05 17.37 -5.20
CA PRO A 91 -13.75 18.80 -5.30
C PRO A 91 -12.75 19.11 -6.44
N PRO A 92 -12.67 20.37 -6.93
CA PRO A 92 -11.80 20.73 -8.05
C PRO A 92 -10.30 20.48 -7.75
N GLU A 93 -9.91 20.61 -6.48
CA GLU A 93 -8.58 20.22 -5.99
C GLU A 93 -8.69 19.06 -5.00
N PRO A 94 -7.66 18.19 -4.89
CA PRO A 94 -7.69 17.06 -3.98
C PRO A 94 -7.86 17.49 -2.52
N ALA A 95 -9.02 17.21 -1.97
CA ALA A 95 -9.38 17.61 -0.61
C ALA A 95 -8.84 16.63 0.41
N LYS A 96 -8.59 17.14 1.62
CA LYS A 96 -8.22 16.31 2.76
C LYS A 96 -9.48 15.67 3.35
N PHE A 97 -9.30 14.55 4.04
CA PHE A 97 -10.35 13.95 4.84
C PHE A 97 -10.60 14.78 6.11
N ALA A 98 -11.86 14.81 6.56
CA ALA A 98 -12.23 15.43 7.82
C ALA A 98 -11.91 14.49 9.00
N PRO A 99 -11.74 15.00 10.23
CA PRO A 99 -11.61 14.18 11.44
C PRO A 99 -12.77 13.18 11.59
N PRO A 100 -12.55 11.98 12.19
CA PRO A 100 -11.35 11.53 12.92
C PRO A 100 -10.27 10.92 12.03
N TYR A 101 -10.50 10.87 10.73
CA TYR A 101 -9.52 10.43 9.75
C TYR A 101 -8.47 11.55 9.62
N ASP A 102 -7.57 11.71 10.61
CA ASP A 102 -6.42 12.64 10.58
C ASP A 102 -5.35 12.14 9.59
N ALA A 103 -5.83 11.82 8.40
CA ALA A 103 -5.19 11.25 7.26
C ALA A 103 -4.48 12.38 6.50
N LYS A 104 -3.60 13.13 7.17
CA LYS A 104 -2.90 14.31 6.60
C LYS A 104 -2.20 14.01 5.27
N GLN A 105 -1.83 12.74 5.07
CA GLN A 105 -1.18 12.24 3.86
C GLN A 105 -2.15 11.83 2.75
N PHE A 106 -3.43 11.57 3.04
CA PHE A 106 -4.41 11.13 2.06
C PHE A 106 -5.25 12.31 1.58
N ARG A 107 -5.46 12.35 0.27
CA ARG A 107 -6.31 13.31 -0.42
C ARG A 107 -7.30 12.55 -1.28
N TRP A 108 -8.46 13.13 -1.52
CA TRP A 108 -9.48 12.50 -2.33
C TRP A 108 -10.06 13.45 -3.38
N GLN A 109 -10.54 12.85 -4.46
CA GLN A 109 -11.25 13.49 -5.54
C GLN A 109 -12.26 12.50 -6.13
N ALA A 110 -13.42 12.99 -6.54
CA ALA A 110 -14.43 12.19 -7.23
C ALA A 110 -14.59 12.70 -8.67
N HIS A 111 -14.55 11.76 -9.61
CA HIS A 111 -14.77 11.99 -11.03
C HIS A 111 -16.15 11.45 -11.39
N PHE A 112 -16.95 12.25 -12.07
CA PHE A 112 -18.30 11.90 -12.43
C PHE A 112 -18.45 11.91 -13.94
N ASP A 113 -18.71 10.73 -14.50
CA ASP A 113 -18.86 10.49 -15.94
C ASP A 113 -20.31 10.08 -16.22
N PRO A 114 -21.15 10.95 -16.82
CA PRO A 114 -22.49 10.57 -17.23
C PRO A 114 -22.42 9.59 -18.40
N LEU A 115 -23.17 8.49 -18.33
CA LEU A 115 -23.24 7.53 -19.43
C LEU A 115 -24.02 8.14 -20.59
N THR A 116 -23.40 8.22 -21.77
CA THR A 116 -24.05 8.74 -22.99
C THR A 116 -25.28 7.93 -23.41
N THR A 117 -25.30 6.64 -23.11
CA THR A 117 -26.41 5.73 -23.42
C THR A 117 -27.55 5.80 -22.41
N GLN A 118 -27.28 6.26 -21.17
CA GLN A 118 -28.25 6.31 -20.08
C GLN A 118 -28.04 7.60 -19.27
N PRO A 119 -28.63 8.73 -19.67
CA PRO A 119 -28.40 10.03 -19.02
C PRO A 119 -28.89 10.07 -17.56
N ALA A 120 -29.76 9.13 -17.18
CA ALA A 120 -30.19 8.91 -15.80
C ALA A 120 -29.18 8.12 -14.95
N VAL A 121 -28.00 7.79 -15.50
CA VAL A 121 -26.94 7.06 -14.81
C VAL A 121 -25.62 7.82 -14.88
N ILE A 122 -25.01 8.05 -13.72
CA ILE A 122 -23.70 8.67 -13.57
C ILE A 122 -22.72 7.65 -13.00
N HIS A 123 -21.57 7.50 -13.63
CA HIS A 123 -20.45 6.74 -13.12
C HIS A 123 -19.59 7.63 -12.23
N ALA A 124 -19.58 7.37 -10.93
CA ALA A 124 -18.79 8.09 -9.95
C ALA A 124 -17.54 7.29 -9.58
N THR A 125 -16.37 7.82 -9.86
CA THR A 125 -15.08 7.22 -9.49
C THR A 125 -14.43 8.06 -8.40
N VAL A 126 -14.29 7.50 -7.20
CA VAL A 126 -13.57 8.14 -6.09
C VAL A 126 -12.12 7.70 -6.12
N ILE A 127 -11.22 8.67 -6.23
CA ILE A 127 -9.77 8.48 -6.22
C ILE A 127 -9.23 8.99 -4.88
N VAL A 128 -8.50 8.15 -4.18
CA VAL A 128 -7.76 8.51 -2.96
C VAL A 128 -6.27 8.39 -3.25
N SER A 129 -5.53 9.48 -3.07
CA SER A 129 -4.10 9.57 -3.33
C SER A 129 -3.30 9.90 -2.09
N TRP A 130 -2.06 9.41 -2.02
CA TRP A 130 -1.14 9.71 -0.92
C TRP A 130 0.31 9.73 -1.38
N THR A 131 1.14 10.47 -0.64
CA THR A 131 2.59 10.55 -0.88
C THR A 131 3.30 9.46 -0.08
N GLN A 132 4.14 8.66 -0.74
CA GLN A 132 4.97 7.69 -0.04
C GLN A 132 6.06 8.40 0.79
N PRO A 133 6.30 8.02 2.05
CA PRO A 133 7.42 8.55 2.81
C PRO A 133 8.74 8.27 2.09
N GLY A 134 9.58 9.30 1.96
CA GLY A 134 10.88 9.20 1.30
C GLY A 134 10.87 9.37 -0.22
N LYS A 135 9.71 9.55 -0.87
CA LYS A 135 9.63 9.91 -2.29
C LYS A 135 8.94 11.26 -2.47
N ARG A 136 9.64 12.24 -3.05
CA ARG A 136 9.14 13.62 -3.18
C ARG A 136 8.05 13.78 -4.25
N ASP A 137 8.05 12.96 -5.30
CA ASP A 137 7.22 13.21 -6.50
C ASP A 137 6.32 12.04 -6.92
N THR A 138 6.37 10.89 -6.25
CA THR A 138 5.48 9.77 -6.57
C THR A 138 4.27 9.76 -5.65
N SER A 139 3.10 10.00 -6.24
CA SER A 139 1.81 9.83 -5.59
C SER A 139 1.26 8.45 -5.93
N ASP A 140 0.95 7.65 -4.91
CA ASP A 140 0.15 6.43 -5.11
C ASP A 140 -1.33 6.79 -5.06
N SER A 141 -2.16 5.99 -5.72
CA SER A 141 -3.61 6.17 -5.63
C SER A 141 -4.39 4.87 -5.72
N VAL A 142 -5.60 4.90 -5.17
CA VAL A 142 -6.62 3.87 -5.28
C VAL A 142 -7.88 4.51 -5.82
N ALA A 143 -8.54 3.86 -6.79
CA ALA A 143 -9.80 4.31 -7.35
C ALA A 143 -10.89 3.27 -7.09
N ILE A 144 -12.05 3.72 -6.60
CA ILE A 144 -13.27 2.90 -6.46
C ILE A 144 -14.38 3.55 -7.26
N ALA A 145 -14.99 2.76 -8.14
CA ALA A 145 -16.09 3.19 -8.98
C ALA A 145 -17.45 2.74 -8.42
N SER A 146 -18.47 3.57 -8.64
CA SER A 146 -19.87 3.25 -8.36
C SER A 146 -20.77 3.86 -9.41
N LEU A 147 -21.86 3.17 -9.72
CA LEU A 147 -22.94 3.71 -10.53
C LEU A 147 -23.97 4.38 -9.62
N LEU A 148 -24.45 5.55 -10.06
CA LEU A 148 -25.55 6.29 -9.45
C LEU A 148 -26.66 6.38 -10.48
N ALA A 149 -27.82 5.78 -10.19
CA ALA A 149 -29.01 5.87 -11.02
C ALA A 149 -30.02 6.82 -10.38
N LYS A 150 -30.71 7.60 -11.21
CA LYS A 150 -31.86 8.40 -10.80
C LYS A 150 -32.97 7.46 -10.31
N ARG A 151 -33.44 7.68 -9.08
CA ARG A 151 -34.54 6.92 -8.47
C ARG A 151 -35.89 7.55 -8.80
#